data_AF-A0A060C9Z7-F1
#
_entry.id   AF-A0A060C9Z7-F1
#
_cell.length_a   1.000
_cell.length_b   1.000
_cell.length_c   1.000
_cell.angle_alpha   90.00
_cell.angle_beta   90.00
_cell.angle_gamma   90.00
#
_symmetry.space_group_name_H-M   'P 1'
#
loop_
_entity.id
_entity.type
_entity.pdbx_description
1 polymer ?
#
loop_
_entity_poly.entity_id
_entity_poly.type
_entity_poly.pdbx_seq_one_letter_code
_entity_poly.pdbx_strand_id
1 'polypeptide(L)' 'MVAAGIRPWLTLYHWDLPQPLQERGGWTSRGTAAAFADYARFVYGRLGAKVDTWTTLVT' A
#
# COMPACT_ATOMS: atom_id res chain seq x y z
N MET A 1 2.69 -7.95 16.96
CA MET A 1 3.03 -8.96 15.93
C MET A 1 4.49 -9.38 16.05
N VAL A 2 5.47 -8.54 15.65
CA VAL A 2 6.90 -8.91 15.71
C VAL A 2 7.37 -9.30 17.12
N ALA A 3 7.03 -8.50 18.15
CA ALA A 3 7.37 -8.83 19.54
C ALA A 3 6.71 -10.12 20.06
N ALA A 4 5.66 -10.59 19.39
CA ALA A 4 4.96 -11.84 19.70
C ALA A 4 5.45 -13.01 18.80
N GLY A 5 6.54 -12.84 18.04
CA GLY A 5 7.07 -13.85 17.12
C GLY A 5 6.23 -14.06 15.85
N ILE A 6 5.24 -13.21 15.58
CA ILE A 6 4.34 -13.34 14.42
C ILE A 6 4.92 -12.54 13.25
N ARG A 7 5.13 -13.22 12.11
CA ARG A 7 5.59 -12.60 10.85
C ARG A 7 4.42 -11.92 10.12
N PRO A 8 4.40 -10.58 9.98
CA PRO A 8 3.34 -9.89 9.26
C PRO A 8 3.52 -10.05 7.75
N TRP A 9 2.39 -10.23 7.04
CA TRP A 9 2.31 -10.19 5.59
C TRP A 9 1.45 -8.99 5.20
N LEU A 10 2.07 -7.99 4.58
CA LEU A 10 1.44 -6.68 4.43
C LEU A 10 0.99 -6.48 3.00
N THR A 11 -0.32 -6.28 2.81
CA THR A 11 -0.92 -5.93 1.52
C THR A 11 -1.10 -4.42 1.45
N LEU A 12 -0.50 -3.78 0.45
CA LEU A 12 -0.54 -2.31 0.31
C LEU A 12 -1.89 -1.80 -0.18
N TYR A 13 -2.58 -2.55 -1.04
CA TYR A 13 -3.87 -2.16 -1.57
C TYR A 13 -4.84 -3.35 -1.61
N HIS A 14 -6.00 -3.16 -0.98
CA HIS A 14 -7.05 -4.16 -0.85
C HIS A 14 -8.41 -3.59 -1.29
N TRP A 15 -8.38 -2.92 -2.45
CA TRP A 15 -9.55 -2.35 -3.15
C TRP A 15 -10.20 -1.13 -2.48
N ASP A 16 -9.53 -0.55 -1.50
CA ASP A 16 -9.95 0.59 -0.70
C ASP A 16 -9.35 1.90 -1.24
N LEU A 17 -9.61 2.21 -2.53
CA LEU A 17 -9.11 3.44 -3.13
C LEU A 17 -9.70 4.68 -2.42
N PRO A 18 -8.88 5.65 -1.98
CA PRO A 18 -9.38 6.88 -1.39
C PRO A 18 -10.34 7.62 -2.34
N GLN A 19 -11.50 8.01 -1.81
CA GLN A 19 -12.55 8.72 -2.56
C GLN A 19 -12.03 9.95 -3.35
N PRO A 20 -11.12 10.79 -2.82
CA PRO A 20 -10.59 11.92 -3.59
C PRO A 20 -9.78 11.52 -4.83
N LEU A 21 -9.22 10.31 -4.88
CA LEU A 21 -8.56 9.77 -6.08
C LEU A 21 -9.60 9.21 -7.05
N GLN A 22 -10.65 8.56 -6.54
CA GLN A 22 -11.78 8.09 -7.35
C GLN A 22 -12.45 9.24 -8.10
N GLU A 23 -12.70 10.37 -7.43
CA GLU A 23 -13.27 11.59 -8.02
C GLU A 23 -12.39 12.22 -9.09
N ARG A 24 -11.07 11.95 -9.07
CA ARG A 24 -10.09 12.40 -10.08
C ARG A 24 -9.88 11.37 -11.21
N GLY A 25 -10.77 10.40 -11.35
CA GLY A 25 -10.74 9.36 -12.39
C GLY A 25 -10.27 7.99 -11.91
N GLY A 26 -9.94 7.85 -10.62
CA GLY A 26 -9.53 6.58 -10.02
C GLY A 26 -8.36 5.92 -10.76
N TRP A 27 -8.39 4.60 -10.91
CA TRP A 27 -7.33 3.85 -11.59
C TRP A 27 -7.22 4.12 -13.09
N THR A 28 -8.20 4.78 -13.72
CA THR A 28 -8.08 5.22 -15.12
C THR A 28 -7.19 6.46 -15.27
N SER A 29 -6.98 7.20 -14.18
CA SER A 29 -6.07 8.35 -14.12
C SER A 29 -4.64 7.91 -13.81
N ARG A 30 -3.67 8.32 -14.64
CA ARG A 30 -2.24 8.06 -14.39
C ARG A 30 -1.75 8.65 -13.06
N GLY A 31 -2.40 9.69 -12.55
CA GLY A 31 -2.07 10.30 -11.26
C GLY A 31 -2.22 9.32 -10.08
N THR A 32 -3.12 8.35 -10.20
CA THR A 32 -3.35 7.34 -9.14
C THR A 32 -2.16 6.39 -9.00
N ALA A 33 -1.49 6.03 -10.11
CA ALA A 33 -0.27 5.23 -10.05
C ALA A 33 0.88 5.97 -9.36
N ALA A 34 1.02 7.27 -9.62
CA ALA A 34 2.01 8.11 -8.93
C ALA A 34 1.72 8.23 -7.42
N ALA A 35 0.46 8.51 -7.07
CA ALA A 35 0.03 8.57 -5.67
C ALA A 35 0.24 7.23 -4.93
N PHE A 36 -0.03 6.10 -5.60
CA PHE A 36 0.23 4.78 -5.04
C PHE A 36 1.72 4.53 -4.80
N ALA A 37 2.59 4.94 -5.73
CA ALA A 37 4.04 4.82 -5.54
C ALA A 37 4.56 5.64 -4.34
N ASP A 38 4.04 6.85 -4.16
CA ASP A 38 4.40 7.70 -3.01
C ASP A 38 3.91 7.12 -1.69
N TYR A 39 2.67 6.61 -1.67
CA TYR A 39 2.11 5.87 -0.55
C TYR A 39 2.97 4.63 -0.21
N ALA A 40 3.31 3.81 -1.21
CA ALA A 40 4.14 2.62 -1.02
C ALA A 40 5.52 2.97 -0.44
N ARG A 41 6.17 4.03 -0.95
CA ARG A 41 7.46 4.51 -0.44
C ARG A 41 7.34 4.98 1.01
N PHE A 42 6.29 5.72 1.34
CA PHE A 42 6.03 6.18 2.71
C PHE A 42 5.86 5.02 3.68
N VAL A 43 5.01 4.04 3.34
CA VAL A 43 4.75 2.86 4.17
C VAL A 43 6.02 2.02 4.35
N TYR A 44 6.77 1.80 3.27
CA TYR A 44 8.03 1.06 3.34
C TYR A 44 9.07 1.79 4.19
N GLY A 45 9.21 3.11 4.07
CA GLY A 45 10.10 3.89 4.92
C GLY A 45 9.79 3.77 6.42
N ARG A 46 8.52 3.51 6.77
CA ARG A 46 8.08 3.39 8.16
C ARG A 46 8.11 1.97 8.72
N LEU A 47 7.83 0.98 7.89
CA LEU A 47 7.60 -0.41 8.30
C LEU A 47 8.57 -1.43 7.67
N GLY A 48 9.36 -1.03 6.67
CA GLY A 48 10.26 -1.90 5.91
C GLY A 48 11.25 -2.68 6.77
N ALA A 49 11.72 -2.10 7.88
CA ALA A 49 12.62 -2.77 8.81
C ALA A 49 11.96 -3.86 9.69
N LYS A 50 10.63 -4.01 9.63
CA LYS A 50 9.84 -4.90 10.51
C LYS A 50 8.99 -5.93 9.74
N VAL A 51 9.00 -5.87 8.41
CA VAL A 51 8.08 -6.60 7.54
C VAL A 51 8.88 -7.22 6.40
N ASP A 52 8.88 -8.54 6.37
CA ASP A 52 9.65 -9.30 5.37
C ASP A 52 8.83 -9.63 4.11
N THR A 53 7.50 -9.71 4.24
CA THR A 53 6.60 -10.09 3.13
C THR A 53 5.65 -8.97 2.76
N TRP A 54 5.65 -8.62 1.48
CA TRP A 54 4.86 -7.54 0.91
C TRP A 54 4.05 -8.02 -0.30
N THR A 55 2.78 -7.62 -0.34
CA THR A 55 1.88 -7.79 -1.48
C THR A 55 1.46 -6.40 -1.94
N THR A 56 1.69 -6.06 -3.21
CA THR A 56 1.34 -4.73 -3.73
C THR A 56 -0.16 -4.58 -3.99
N LEU A 57 -0.76 -5.61 -4.58
CA LEU A 57 -2.16 -5.71 -4.96
C LEU A 57 -2.61 -7.14 -4.72
N VAL A 58 -3.82 -7.30 -4.19
CA VAL A 58 -4.54 -8.58 -4.23
C VAL A 58 -5.65 -8.48 -5.29
N THR A 59 -5.85 -9.55 -6.04
CA THR A 59 -6.94 -9.74 -7.00
C THR A 59 -7.71 -11.00 -6.66
#